data_AF-A0A7Y8S2C7-F1
#
_entry.id   AF-A0A7Y8S2C7-F1
#
_cell.length_a   1.000
_cell.length_b   1.000
_cell.length_c   1.000
_cell.angle_alpha   90.00
_cell.angle_beta   90.00
_cell.angle_gamma   90.00
#
_symmetry.space_group_name_H-M   'P 1'
#
loop_
_entity.id
_entity.type
_entity.pdbx_description
1 polymer ?
#
loop_
_entity_poly.entity_id
_entity_poly.type
_entity_poly.pdbx_seq_one_letter_code
_entity_poly.pdbx_strand_id
1 'polypeptide(L)'
;METMILFIIFMFVIFLVILLSRFILDKAIFPFIEYLSNSSFEKYNEIVKKSKKRLIIHNVILKISECFFILLLIFFITVCLSLSLSPNDIILTIKYIIVSAFFICCTIFIGNFTQKIKDEFKRGKIKYDSLIEKTIHKIISTIDIDSYLYSRLKVIGKASMSFLIHCLLIYLILLFLTKVDNIPYEVFYLGLMFLPLALASWVYFSSLNNEEQNIRRIVIYVVLLIVTLGKSFFDFKVVIGLDVVNSANEYIIFLILTVFTAVDRLLKSIFDHLKSFKEQKKEKSKKRKTNRRKKLKQKIPLKSKAAKPRKRTKIKGRTI
;
A
#
# COMPACT_ATOMS: atom_id res chain seq x y z
N MET A 1 -36.02 -4.91 14.72
CA MET A 1 -35.87 -5.04 13.26
C MET A 1 -35.48 -3.72 12.60
N GLU A 2 -36.16 -2.62 12.93
CA GLU A 2 -35.88 -1.29 12.33
C GLU A 2 -34.43 -0.82 12.51
N THR A 3 -33.83 -1.01 13.69
CA THR A 3 -32.43 -0.66 13.97
C THR A 3 -31.41 -1.51 13.20
N MET A 4 -31.75 -2.78 12.91
CA MET A 4 -30.93 -3.64 12.04
C MET A 4 -31.02 -3.22 10.57
N ILE A 5 -32.22 -2.87 10.10
CA ILE A 5 -32.42 -2.31 8.76
C ILE A 5 -31.66 -0.98 8.64
N LEU A 6 -31.72 -0.13 9.67
CA LEU A 6 -30.97 1.13 9.73
C LEU A 6 -29.45 0.90 9.69
N PHE A 7 -28.93 -0.09 10.41
CA PHE A 7 -27.51 -0.45 10.36
C PHE A 7 -27.09 -0.93 8.96
N ILE A 8 -27.91 -1.75 8.30
CA ILE A 8 -27.64 -2.22 6.94
C ILE A 8 -27.66 -1.05 5.94
N ILE A 9 -28.66 -0.16 6.03
CA ILE A 9 -28.75 1.05 5.20
C ILE A 9 -27.54 1.93 5.45
N PHE A 10 -27.14 2.13 6.71
CA PHE A 10 -25.96 2.89 7.07
C PHE A 10 -24.68 2.32 6.45
N MET A 11 -24.48 0.99 6.55
CA MET A 11 -23.35 0.31 5.90
C MET A 11 -23.37 0.47 4.37
N PHE A 12 -24.56 0.44 3.76
CA PHE A 12 -24.72 0.68 2.32
C PHE A 12 -24.37 2.13 1.94
N VAL A 13 -24.80 3.11 2.72
CA VAL A 13 -24.46 4.53 2.51
C VAL A 13 -22.96 4.75 2.67
N ILE A 14 -22.32 4.17 3.67
CA ILE A 14 -20.85 4.21 3.82
C ILE A 14 -20.17 3.65 2.58
N PHE A 15 -20.59 2.48 2.12
CA PHE A 15 -20.05 1.88 0.90
C PHE A 15 -20.18 2.82 -0.29
N LEU A 16 -21.33 3.48 -0.44
CA LEU A 16 -21.58 4.46 -1.50
C LEU A 16 -20.66 5.68 -1.38
N VAL A 17 -20.47 6.23 -0.18
CA VAL A 17 -19.57 7.36 0.09
C VAL A 17 -18.10 7.00 -0.21
N ILE A 18 -17.66 5.80 0.16
CA ILE A 18 -16.31 5.31 -0.17
C ILE A 18 -16.15 5.17 -1.69
N LEU A 19 -17.16 4.65 -2.38
CA LEU A 19 -17.14 4.49 -3.83
C LEU A 19 -17.10 5.85 -4.55
N LEU A 20 -17.96 6.80 -4.14
CA LEU A 20 -18.02 8.14 -4.69
C LEU A 20 -16.76 8.96 -4.39
N SER A 21 -16.25 8.90 -3.17
CA SER A 21 -15.00 9.61 -2.81
C SER A 21 -13.82 9.10 -3.62
N ARG A 22 -13.72 7.78 -3.83
CA ARG A 22 -12.71 7.21 -4.72
C ARG A 22 -12.88 7.69 -6.16
N PHE A 23 -14.11 7.72 -6.67
CA PHE A 23 -14.39 8.24 -8.01
C PHE A 23 -13.98 9.71 -8.14
N ILE A 24 -14.35 10.57 -7.17
CA ILE A 24 -13.99 11.99 -7.17
C ILE A 24 -12.47 12.18 -7.06
N LEU A 25 -11.80 11.43 -6.19
CA LEU A 25 -10.35 11.49 -6.04
C LEU A 25 -9.63 11.05 -7.31
N ASP A 26 -9.97 9.88 -7.86
CA ASP A 26 -9.30 9.28 -9.01
C ASP A 26 -9.62 10.00 -10.33
N LYS A 27 -10.83 10.59 -10.48
CA LYS A 27 -11.27 11.21 -11.74
C LYS A 27 -11.19 12.73 -11.75
N ALA A 28 -11.27 13.39 -10.60
CA ALA A 28 -11.26 14.85 -10.55
C ALA A 28 -10.01 15.37 -9.83
N ILE A 29 -9.84 15.06 -8.55
CA ILE A 29 -8.82 15.72 -7.70
C ILE A 29 -7.40 15.36 -8.15
N PHE A 30 -7.06 14.07 -8.26
CA PHE A 30 -5.71 13.67 -8.66
C PHE A 30 -5.35 14.11 -10.09
N PRO A 31 -6.21 13.88 -11.11
CA PRO A 31 -5.94 14.37 -12.46
C PRO A 31 -5.80 15.89 -12.54
N PHE A 32 -6.57 16.64 -11.75
CA PHE A 32 -6.47 18.10 -11.70
C PHE A 32 -5.12 18.56 -11.13
N ILE A 33 -4.65 17.95 -10.03
CA ILE A 33 -3.35 18.27 -9.43
C ILE A 33 -2.21 17.87 -10.38
N GLU A 34 -2.31 16.72 -11.04
CA GLU A 34 -1.37 16.30 -12.07
C GLU A 34 -1.35 17.27 -13.25
N TYR A 35 -2.51 17.75 -13.71
CA TYR A 35 -2.62 18.76 -14.75
C TYR A 35 -1.92 20.07 -14.36
N LEU A 36 -2.14 20.56 -13.13
CA LEU A 36 -1.45 21.74 -12.62
C LEU A 36 0.07 21.54 -12.62
N SER A 37 0.53 20.39 -12.10
CA SER A 37 1.95 20.03 -12.08
C SER A 37 2.54 19.95 -13.49
N ASN A 38 1.79 19.38 -14.44
CA ASN A 38 2.19 19.28 -15.84
C ASN A 38 2.33 20.64 -16.49
N SER A 39 1.33 21.51 -16.33
CA SER A 39 1.34 22.87 -16.87
C SER A 39 2.48 23.71 -16.27
N SER A 40 2.69 23.62 -14.96
CA SER A 40 3.83 24.27 -14.30
C SER A 40 5.17 23.77 -14.83
N PHE A 41 5.32 22.46 -15.07
CA PHE A 41 6.54 21.90 -15.65
C PHE A 41 6.76 22.35 -17.10
N GLU A 42 5.72 22.41 -17.91
CA GLU A 42 5.82 22.87 -19.31
C GLU A 42 6.30 24.31 -19.39
N LYS A 43 5.66 25.22 -18.64
CA LYS A 43 6.08 26.63 -18.55
C LYS A 43 7.53 26.76 -18.08
N TYR A 44 7.90 25.99 -17.07
CA TYR A 44 9.27 25.92 -16.58
C TYR A 44 10.25 25.43 -17.67
N ASN A 45 9.95 24.31 -18.33
CA ASN A 45 10.84 23.71 -19.31
C ASN A 45 10.98 24.58 -20.56
N GLU A 46 9.96 25.35 -20.95
CA GLU A 46 10.05 26.35 -22.02
C GLU A 46 11.08 27.45 -21.73
N ILE A 47 11.10 27.96 -20.49
CA ILE A 47 12.07 28.96 -20.04
C ILE A 47 13.48 28.35 -20.05
N VAL A 48 13.62 27.15 -19.49
CA VAL A 48 14.92 26.51 -19.31
C VAL A 48 15.52 26.01 -20.62
N LYS A 49 14.70 25.57 -21.60
CA LYS A 49 15.17 25.13 -22.92
C LYS A 49 15.95 26.20 -23.68
N LYS A 50 15.65 27.48 -23.44
CA LYS A 50 16.36 28.61 -24.06
C LYS A 50 17.74 28.86 -23.46
N SER A 51 18.07 28.24 -22.33
CA SER A 51 19.33 28.44 -21.62
C SER A 51 20.38 27.40 -22.00
N LYS A 52 21.60 27.87 -22.31
CA LYS A 52 22.80 27.01 -22.46
C LYS A 52 23.14 26.23 -21.18
N LYS A 53 22.67 26.69 -20.01
CA LYS A 53 22.89 26.05 -18.69
C LYS A 53 21.71 25.17 -18.24
N ARG A 54 20.87 24.70 -19.17
CA ARG A 54 19.67 23.88 -18.92
C ARG A 54 19.85 22.80 -17.85
N LEU A 55 20.89 21.98 -17.96
CA LEU A 55 21.14 20.86 -17.05
C LEU A 55 21.42 21.31 -15.61
N ILE A 56 22.18 22.39 -15.45
CA ILE A 56 22.49 22.96 -14.13
C ILE A 56 21.20 23.48 -13.49
N ILE A 57 20.36 24.17 -14.26
CA ILE A 57 19.09 24.71 -13.78
C ILE A 57 18.14 23.58 -13.37
N HIS A 58 18.01 22.51 -14.17
CA HIS A 58 17.23 21.32 -13.80
C HIS A 58 17.71 20.69 -12.49
N ASN A 59 19.03 20.59 -12.30
CA ASN A 59 19.59 19.99 -11.09
C ASN A 59 19.35 20.86 -9.83
N VAL A 60 19.47 22.18 -9.97
CA VAL A 60 19.18 23.14 -8.89
C VAL A 60 17.71 23.08 -8.50
N ILE A 61 16.80 23.10 -9.47
CA ILE A 61 15.36 23.05 -9.21
C ILE A 61 14.95 21.70 -8.61
N LEU A 62 15.56 20.59 -9.06
CA LEU A 62 15.35 19.29 -8.43
C LEU A 62 15.70 19.33 -6.94
N LYS A 63 16.89 19.85 -6.59
CA LYS A 63 17.33 19.96 -5.19
C LYS A 63 16.43 20.87 -4.36
N ILE A 64 16.02 22.02 -4.90
CA ILE A 64 15.11 22.95 -4.22
C ILE A 64 13.77 22.25 -3.95
N SER A 65 13.21 21.58 -4.95
CA SER A 65 11.94 20.88 -4.84
C SER A 65 12.01 19.74 -3.83
N GLU A 66 13.09 18.98 -3.81
CA GLU A 66 13.30 17.90 -2.84
C GLU A 66 13.52 18.43 -1.42
N CYS A 67 14.27 19.53 -1.26
CA CYS A 67 14.46 20.20 0.04
C CYS A 67 13.12 20.74 0.59
N PHE A 68 12.34 21.41 -0.26
CA PHE A 68 11.01 21.88 0.09
C PHE A 68 10.10 20.73 0.53
N PHE A 69 10.15 19.59 -0.17
CA PHE A 69 9.38 18.41 0.21
C PHE A 69 9.80 17.84 1.57
N ILE A 70 11.09 17.81 1.88
CA ILE A 70 11.60 17.37 3.19
C ILE A 70 11.12 18.30 4.31
N LEU A 71 11.21 19.62 4.11
CA LEU A 71 10.71 20.60 5.08
C LEU A 71 9.21 20.46 5.30
N LEU A 72 8.45 20.26 4.23
CA LEU A 72 7.02 20.02 4.29
C LEU A 72 6.69 18.73 5.06
N LEU A 73 7.47 17.66 4.87
CA LEU A 73 7.33 16.41 5.61
C LEU A 73 7.61 16.58 7.11
N ILE A 74 8.68 17.30 7.47
CA ILE A 74 9.00 17.60 8.88
C ILE A 74 7.85 18.38 9.51
N PHE A 75 7.36 19.42 8.85
CA PHE A 75 6.22 20.20 9.32
C PHE A 75 4.97 19.33 9.51
N PHE A 76 4.66 18.46 8.54
CA PHE A 76 3.54 17.53 8.64
C PHE A 76 3.68 16.59 9.84
N ILE A 77 4.86 16.01 10.06
CA ILE A 77 5.13 15.15 11.22
C ILE A 77 4.95 15.92 12.54
N THR A 78 5.44 17.15 12.64
CA THR A 78 5.26 17.99 13.84
C THR A 78 3.78 18.23 14.13
N VAL A 79 2.97 18.52 13.12
CA VAL A 79 1.52 18.70 13.28
C VAL A 79 0.86 17.39 13.74
N CYS A 80 1.20 16.25 13.14
CA CYS A 80 0.72 14.92 13.57
C CYS A 80 1.04 14.62 15.05
N LEU A 81 2.28 14.93 15.47
CA LEU A 81 2.71 14.74 16.86
C LEU A 81 1.96 15.66 17.81
N SER A 82 1.76 16.93 17.45
CA SER A 82 1.00 17.87 18.27
C SER A 82 -0.45 17.44 18.48
N LEU A 83 -1.11 16.90 17.46
CA LEU A 83 -2.46 16.35 17.58
C LEU A 83 -2.50 15.12 18.49
N SER A 84 -1.48 14.26 18.40
CA SER A 84 -1.38 13.06 19.24
C SER A 84 -1.24 13.40 20.73
N LEU A 85 -0.64 14.56 21.06
CA LEU A 85 -0.50 15.05 22.43
C LEU A 85 -1.77 15.74 22.96
N SER A 86 -2.62 16.27 22.06
CA SER A 86 -3.85 17.01 22.41
C SER A 86 -5.04 16.59 21.54
N PRO A 87 -5.50 15.32 21.61
CA PRO A 87 -6.48 14.76 20.67
C PRO A 87 -7.89 15.35 20.78
N ASN A 88 -8.21 16.04 21.88
CA ASN A 88 -9.55 16.60 22.11
C ASN A 88 -9.70 18.06 21.65
N ASP A 89 -8.64 18.68 21.11
CA ASP A 89 -8.70 20.05 20.61
C ASP A 89 -9.30 20.10 19.20
N ILE A 90 -10.52 20.64 19.09
CA ILE A 90 -11.27 20.77 17.83
C ILE A 90 -10.53 21.69 16.85
N ILE A 91 -9.92 22.78 17.32
CA ILE A 91 -9.19 23.73 16.47
C ILE A 91 -7.95 23.04 15.90
N LEU A 92 -7.23 22.28 16.72
CA LEU A 92 -6.07 21.50 16.29
C LEU A 92 -6.46 20.41 15.28
N THR A 93 -7.61 19.76 15.50
CA THR A 93 -8.16 18.74 14.60
C THR A 93 -8.52 19.32 13.22
N ILE A 94 -9.16 20.50 13.17
CA ILE A 94 -9.47 21.18 11.90
C ILE A 94 -8.17 21.57 11.18
N LYS A 95 -7.19 22.15 11.90
CA LYS A 95 -5.87 22.46 11.34
C LYS A 95 -5.20 21.23 10.76
N TYR A 96 -5.26 20.10 11.46
CA TYR A 96 -4.71 18.83 10.99
C TYR A 96 -5.35 18.36 9.67
N ILE A 97 -6.67 18.43 9.54
CA ILE A 97 -7.37 18.03 8.31
C ILE A 97 -6.91 18.88 7.13
N ILE A 98 -6.83 20.21 7.32
CA ILE A 98 -6.38 21.15 6.29
C ILE A 98 -4.92 20.86 5.89
N VAL A 99 -4.03 20.72 6.89
CA VAL A 99 -2.61 20.43 6.66
C VAL A 99 -2.44 19.07 5.96
N SER A 100 -3.24 18.07 6.30
CA SER A 100 -3.22 16.75 5.64
C SER A 100 -3.64 16.83 4.19
N ALA A 101 -4.74 17.53 3.88
CA ALA A 101 -5.19 17.74 2.51
C ALA A 101 -4.12 18.50 1.69
N PHE A 102 -3.56 19.58 2.26
CA PHE A 102 -2.49 20.34 1.64
C PHE A 102 -1.24 19.49 1.38
N PHE A 103 -0.82 18.69 2.37
CA PHE A 103 0.31 17.79 2.26
C PHE A 103 0.15 16.78 1.12
N ILE A 104 -1.03 16.16 1.00
CA ILE A 104 -1.34 15.22 -0.09
C ILE A 104 -1.25 15.91 -1.44
N CYS A 105 -1.87 17.09 -1.59
CA CYS A 105 -1.84 17.86 -2.83
C CYS A 105 -0.41 18.23 -3.24
N CYS A 106 0.38 18.75 -2.31
CA CYS A 106 1.79 19.07 -2.54
C CYS A 106 2.61 17.83 -2.88
N THR A 107 2.36 16.70 -2.23
CA THR A 107 3.07 15.44 -2.51
C THR A 107 2.86 14.98 -3.95
N ILE A 108 1.61 15.00 -4.44
CA ILE A 108 1.29 14.64 -5.83
C ILE A 108 1.93 15.65 -6.79
N PHE A 109 1.76 16.94 -6.53
CA PHE A 109 2.28 18.01 -7.38
C PHE A 109 3.80 17.95 -7.53
N ILE A 110 4.51 17.91 -6.40
CA ILE A 110 5.99 17.87 -6.34
C ILE A 110 6.50 16.54 -6.88
N GLY A 111 5.85 15.43 -6.52
CA GLY A 111 6.23 14.10 -7.00
C GLY A 111 6.20 14.01 -8.52
N ASN A 112 5.12 14.46 -9.15
CA ASN A 112 5.01 14.47 -10.60
C ASN A 112 5.98 15.46 -11.26
N PHE A 113 6.16 16.66 -10.68
CA PHE A 113 7.07 17.67 -11.19
C PHE A 113 8.53 17.21 -11.16
N THR A 114 8.98 16.67 -10.03
CA THR A 114 10.34 16.12 -9.87
C THR A 114 10.58 14.91 -10.75
N GLN A 115 9.59 14.03 -10.91
CA GLN A 115 9.67 12.89 -11.81
C GLN A 115 9.92 13.33 -13.27
N LYS A 116 9.22 14.37 -13.74
CA LYS A 116 9.43 14.93 -15.08
C LYS A 116 10.82 15.53 -15.27
N ILE A 117 11.37 16.20 -14.26
CA ILE A 117 12.76 16.66 -14.28
C ILE A 117 13.72 15.46 -14.41
N LYS A 118 13.51 14.40 -13.61
CA LYS A 118 14.33 13.17 -13.67
C LYS A 118 14.25 12.50 -15.05
N ASP A 119 13.08 12.51 -15.68
CA ASP A 119 12.89 11.94 -17.01
C ASP A 119 13.66 12.71 -18.10
N GLU A 120 13.83 14.04 -17.98
CA GLU A 120 14.70 14.82 -18.87
C GLU A 120 16.18 14.40 -18.74
N PHE A 121 16.66 14.14 -17.52
CA PHE A 121 18.02 13.63 -17.31
C PHE A 121 18.21 12.21 -17.88
N LYS A 122 17.21 11.33 -17.71
CA LYS A 122 17.24 9.97 -18.27
C LYS A 122 17.27 9.97 -19.79
N ARG A 123 16.47 10.84 -20.45
CA ARG A 123 16.51 11.01 -21.91
C ARG A 123 17.88 11.45 -22.40
N GLY A 124 18.56 12.31 -21.63
CA GLY A 124 19.92 12.73 -21.91
C GLY A 124 21.02 11.70 -21.57
N LYS A 125 20.68 10.56 -20.96
CA LYS A 125 21.64 9.59 -20.37
C LYS A 125 22.63 10.24 -19.39
N ILE A 126 22.20 11.29 -18.69
CA ILE A 126 23.03 12.06 -17.75
C ILE A 126 22.62 11.73 -16.32
N LYS A 127 23.59 11.58 -15.42
CA LYS A 127 23.33 11.41 -13.98
C LYS A 127 22.85 12.74 -13.37
N TYR A 128 21.79 12.69 -12.58
CA TYR A 128 21.30 13.81 -11.78
C TYR A 128 21.70 13.66 -10.32
N ASP A 129 21.66 14.76 -9.56
CA ASP A 129 22.00 14.79 -8.16
C ASP A 129 20.75 14.99 -7.29
N SER A 130 20.11 13.88 -6.91
CA SER A 130 18.95 13.87 -6.01
C SER A 130 19.37 13.73 -4.56
N LEU A 131 18.93 14.67 -3.73
CA LEU A 131 19.16 14.72 -2.29
C LEU A 131 18.34 13.65 -1.56
N ILE A 132 17.11 13.38 -2.01
CA ILE A 132 16.29 12.30 -1.47
C ILE A 132 16.92 10.94 -1.81
N GLU A 133 17.29 10.69 -3.07
CA GLU A 133 17.92 9.40 -3.45
C GLU A 133 19.28 9.22 -2.78
N LYS A 134 20.07 10.27 -2.62
CA LYS A 134 21.33 10.20 -1.86
C LYS A 134 21.10 9.90 -0.38
N THR A 135 20.15 10.54 0.26
CA THR A 135 19.84 10.31 1.68
C THR A 135 19.31 8.90 1.88
N ILE A 136 18.37 8.48 1.02
CA ILE A 136 17.87 7.11 0.95
C ILE A 136 19.06 6.17 0.78
N HIS A 137 19.87 6.33 -0.26
CA HIS A 137 21.02 5.46 -0.52
C HIS A 137 22.05 5.49 0.61
N LYS A 138 22.29 6.60 1.30
CA LYS A 138 23.24 6.67 2.43
C LYS A 138 22.71 5.92 3.66
N ILE A 139 21.44 6.11 4.02
CA ILE A 139 20.79 5.35 5.10
C ILE A 139 20.79 3.86 4.74
N ILE A 140 20.49 3.57 3.48
CA ILE A 140 20.39 2.23 2.90
C ILE A 140 21.76 1.55 2.79
N SER A 141 22.81 2.20 2.32
CA SER A 141 24.17 1.64 2.15
C SER A 141 24.87 1.31 3.46
N THR A 142 24.31 1.74 4.59
CA THR A 142 24.84 1.39 5.92
C THR A 142 24.29 0.04 6.39
N ILE A 143 23.38 -0.59 5.64
CA ILE A 143 22.62 -1.77 6.03
C ILE A 143 22.40 -2.65 4.78
N ASP A 144 22.94 -3.88 4.73
CA ASP A 144 22.80 -4.85 3.60
C ASP A 144 21.36 -5.43 3.45
N ILE A 145 20.35 -4.56 3.55
CA ILE A 145 18.91 -4.84 3.53
C ILE A 145 18.25 -4.20 2.28
N ASP A 146 19.02 -3.54 1.40
CA ASP A 146 18.59 -2.77 0.23
C ASP A 146 17.45 -3.38 -0.60
N SER A 147 17.61 -4.61 -1.08
CA SER A 147 16.58 -5.22 -1.92
C SER A 147 15.33 -5.57 -1.12
N TYR A 148 15.50 -5.87 0.17
CA TYR A 148 14.42 -6.29 1.04
C TYR A 148 13.63 -5.07 1.53
N LEU A 149 14.21 -4.13 2.28
CA LEU A 149 13.45 -2.99 2.83
C LEU A 149 12.81 -2.13 1.74
N TYR A 150 13.52 -1.83 0.65
CA TYR A 150 12.96 -1.04 -0.44
C TYR A 150 11.77 -1.74 -1.12
N SER A 151 11.88 -3.05 -1.39
CA SER A 151 10.76 -3.81 -1.97
C SER A 151 9.57 -3.87 -1.01
N ARG A 152 9.81 -4.00 0.30
CA ARG A 152 8.76 -4.00 1.32
C ARG A 152 8.11 -2.63 1.49
N LEU A 153 8.87 -1.54 1.54
CA LEU A 153 8.37 -0.15 1.60
C LEU A 153 7.51 0.21 0.39
N LYS A 154 7.90 -0.22 -0.81
CA LYS A 154 7.10 -0.01 -2.03
C LYS A 154 5.73 -0.67 -1.94
N VAL A 155 5.65 -1.85 -1.32
CA VAL A 155 4.38 -2.53 -1.09
C VAL A 155 3.55 -1.81 -0.03
N ILE A 156 4.17 -1.35 1.06
CA ILE A 156 3.48 -0.55 2.09
C ILE A 156 2.86 0.70 1.46
N GLY A 157 3.61 1.43 0.63
CA GLY A 157 3.11 2.61 -0.08
C GLY A 157 1.94 2.33 -1.03
N LYS A 158 1.86 1.13 -1.62
CA LYS A 158 0.68 0.72 -2.42
C LYS A 158 -0.49 0.30 -1.55
N ALA A 159 -0.22 -0.31 -0.40
CA ALA A 159 -1.23 -0.85 0.51
C ALA A 159 -1.86 0.23 1.41
N SER A 160 -1.22 1.40 1.56
CA SER A 160 -1.66 2.50 2.41
C SER A 160 -3.04 3.05 2.03
N MET A 161 -3.36 3.20 0.74
CA MET A 161 -4.68 3.65 0.32
C MET A 161 -5.78 2.67 0.73
N SER A 162 -5.53 1.38 0.58
CA SER A 162 -6.48 0.36 1.03
C SER A 162 -6.60 0.35 2.56
N PHE A 163 -5.51 0.60 3.29
CA PHE A 163 -5.53 0.70 4.75
C PHE A 163 -6.41 1.88 5.21
N LEU A 164 -6.22 3.05 4.59
CA LEU A 164 -7.01 4.26 4.88
C LEU A 164 -8.51 4.03 4.67
N ILE A 165 -8.89 3.29 3.62
CA ILE A 165 -10.31 2.93 3.39
C ILE A 165 -10.85 2.07 4.53
N HIS A 166 -10.08 1.10 5.03
CA HIS A 166 -10.50 0.26 6.16
C HIS A 166 -10.56 1.08 7.46
N CYS A 167 -9.62 2.00 7.70
CA CYS A 167 -9.68 2.93 8.83
C CYS A 167 -10.91 3.84 8.77
N LEU A 168 -11.26 4.35 7.60
CA LEU A 168 -12.46 5.16 7.38
C LEU A 168 -13.73 4.35 7.67
N LEU A 169 -13.79 3.09 7.22
CA LEU A 169 -14.90 2.19 7.52
C LEU A 169 -15.07 2.00 9.03
N ILE A 170 -13.98 1.71 9.74
CA ILE A 170 -13.97 1.56 11.21
C ILE A 170 -14.47 2.86 11.87
N TYR A 171 -13.96 4.01 11.44
CA TYR A 171 -14.36 5.31 11.98
C TYR A 171 -15.86 5.56 11.82
N LEU A 172 -16.43 5.28 10.64
CA LEU A 172 -17.86 5.50 10.39
C LEU A 172 -18.74 4.55 11.22
N ILE A 173 -18.32 3.30 11.41
CA ILE A 173 -19.01 2.36 12.30
C ILE A 173 -18.99 2.88 13.74
N LEU A 174 -17.83 3.32 14.24
CA LEU A 174 -17.73 3.92 15.58
C LEU A 174 -18.60 5.18 15.72
N LEU A 175 -18.67 6.01 14.67
CA LEU A 175 -19.52 7.20 14.65
C LEU A 175 -21.01 6.83 14.75
N PHE A 176 -21.46 5.78 14.04
CA PHE A 176 -22.82 5.27 14.19
C PHE A 176 -23.10 4.77 15.60
N LEU A 177 -22.20 3.94 16.14
CA LEU A 177 -22.35 3.36 17.47
C LEU A 177 -22.41 4.42 18.59
N THR A 178 -21.85 5.61 18.35
CA THR A 178 -21.79 6.70 19.34
C THR A 178 -22.85 7.78 19.15
N LYS A 179 -23.49 7.87 17.97
CA LYS A 179 -24.44 8.93 17.63
C LYS A 179 -25.89 8.48 17.53
N VAL A 180 -26.15 7.18 17.39
CA VAL A 180 -27.52 6.65 17.39
C VAL A 180 -27.88 6.26 18.82
N ASP A 181 -28.98 6.82 19.31
CA ASP A 181 -29.50 6.49 20.64
C ASP A 181 -30.21 5.12 20.63
N ASN A 182 -30.22 4.44 21.78
CA ASN A 182 -30.94 3.18 22.01
C ASN A 182 -30.61 2.04 21.01
N ILE A 183 -29.33 1.90 20.63
CA ILE A 183 -28.88 0.76 19.82
C ILE A 183 -29.03 -0.53 20.64
N PRO A 184 -29.70 -1.58 20.12
CA PRO A 184 -29.74 -2.87 20.79
C PRO A 184 -28.33 -3.42 21.00
N TYR A 185 -28.09 -4.05 22.15
CA TYR A 185 -26.75 -4.49 22.55
C TYR A 185 -26.12 -5.47 21.55
N GLU A 186 -26.93 -6.26 20.84
CA GLU A 186 -26.48 -7.18 19.79
C GLU A 186 -25.92 -6.42 18.58
N VAL A 187 -26.59 -5.32 18.17
CA VAL A 187 -26.15 -4.46 17.06
C VAL A 187 -24.88 -3.73 17.45
N PHE A 188 -24.82 -3.26 18.69
CA PHE A 188 -23.62 -2.62 19.24
C PHE A 188 -22.43 -3.57 19.27
N TYR A 189 -22.63 -4.79 19.75
CA TYR A 189 -21.62 -5.85 19.75
C TYR A 189 -21.16 -6.22 18.33
N LEU A 190 -22.09 -6.40 17.39
CA LEU A 190 -21.76 -6.68 15.99
C LEU A 190 -20.95 -5.55 15.36
N GLY A 191 -21.30 -4.29 15.63
CA GLY A 191 -20.55 -3.12 15.18
C GLY A 191 -19.12 -3.10 15.72
N LEU A 192 -18.91 -3.42 17.00
CA LEU A 192 -17.55 -3.54 17.56
C LEU A 192 -16.75 -4.70 16.96
N MET A 193 -17.41 -5.81 16.61
CA MET A 193 -16.77 -6.95 15.95
C MET A 193 -16.25 -6.60 14.54
N PHE A 194 -16.72 -5.53 13.90
CA PHE A 194 -16.15 -5.06 12.64
C PHE A 194 -14.72 -4.52 12.78
N LEU A 195 -14.29 -4.04 13.96
CA LEU A 195 -12.90 -3.57 14.15
C LEU A 195 -11.85 -4.64 13.79
N PRO A 196 -11.82 -5.80 14.48
CA PRO A 196 -10.86 -6.84 14.16
C PRO A 196 -11.09 -7.44 12.77
N LEU A 197 -12.34 -7.52 12.32
CA LEU A 197 -12.68 -8.08 10.99
C LEU A 197 -12.18 -7.18 9.86
N ALA A 198 -12.30 -5.86 9.98
CA ALA A 198 -11.81 -4.90 8.99
C ALA A 198 -10.27 -4.89 8.92
N LEU A 199 -9.60 -5.02 10.07
CA LEU A 199 -8.15 -5.19 10.12
C LEU A 199 -7.72 -6.48 9.41
N ALA A 200 -8.39 -7.59 9.70
CA ALA A 200 -8.12 -8.86 9.04
C ALA A 200 -8.45 -8.83 7.54
N SER A 201 -9.56 -8.18 7.14
CA SER A 201 -9.93 -8.06 5.73
C SER A 201 -8.88 -7.27 4.95
N TRP A 202 -8.32 -6.21 5.55
CA TRP A 202 -7.24 -5.47 4.91
C TRP A 202 -6.01 -6.35 4.64
N VAL A 203 -5.65 -7.25 5.56
CA VAL A 203 -4.56 -8.20 5.34
C VAL A 203 -4.85 -9.12 4.17
N TYR A 204 -5.98 -9.82 4.21
CA TYR A 204 -6.22 -11.00 3.36
C TYR A 204 -6.90 -10.67 2.03
N PHE A 205 -7.70 -9.61 1.96
CA PHE A 205 -8.53 -9.31 0.78
C PHE A 205 -8.07 -8.11 -0.05
N SER A 206 -7.12 -7.29 0.45
CA SER A 206 -6.60 -6.15 -0.33
C SER A 206 -5.72 -6.58 -1.51
N SER A 207 -5.05 -7.73 -1.42
CA SER A 207 -4.28 -8.33 -2.52
C SER A 207 -4.01 -9.79 -2.24
N LEU A 208 -4.19 -10.64 -3.26
CA LEU A 208 -3.93 -12.08 -3.20
C LEU A 208 -2.44 -12.44 -3.30
N ASN A 209 -1.55 -11.45 -3.39
CA ASN A 209 -0.12 -11.67 -3.39
C ASN A 209 0.37 -11.97 -1.96
N ASN A 210 0.91 -13.17 -1.75
CA ASN A 210 1.44 -13.64 -0.45
C ASN A 210 2.48 -12.69 0.14
N GLU A 211 3.35 -12.11 -0.69
CA GLU A 211 4.37 -11.19 -0.19
C GLU A 211 3.74 -9.92 0.37
N GLU A 212 2.77 -9.37 -0.35
CA GLU A 212 2.08 -8.15 0.08
C GLU A 212 1.21 -8.41 1.30
N GLN A 213 0.57 -9.57 1.36
CA GLN A 213 -0.18 -10.04 2.52
C GLN A 213 0.72 -10.17 3.76
N ASN A 214 1.91 -10.78 3.63
CA ASN A 214 2.86 -10.90 4.73
C ASN A 214 3.31 -9.53 5.25
N ILE A 215 3.56 -8.57 4.35
CA ILE A 215 3.93 -7.21 4.73
C ILE A 215 2.80 -6.53 5.51
N ARG A 216 1.56 -6.63 5.02
CA ARG A 216 0.39 -6.08 5.73
C ARG A 216 0.23 -6.71 7.12
N ARG A 217 0.48 -8.02 7.27
CA ARG A 217 0.49 -8.68 8.58
C ARG A 217 1.57 -8.14 9.51
N ILE A 218 2.79 -7.95 9.01
CA ILE A 218 3.88 -7.34 9.81
C ILE A 218 3.44 -5.97 10.31
N VAL A 219 2.85 -5.14 9.44
CA VAL A 219 2.35 -3.82 9.84
C VAL A 219 1.30 -3.92 10.95
N ILE A 220 0.30 -4.81 10.81
CA ILE A 220 -0.69 -4.98 11.89
C ILE A 220 -0.05 -5.49 13.17
N TYR A 221 0.86 -6.45 13.11
CA TYR A 221 1.51 -6.95 14.32
C TYR A 221 2.35 -5.89 15.03
N VAL A 222 2.99 -4.97 14.29
CA VAL A 222 3.65 -3.81 14.89
C VAL A 222 2.63 -2.90 15.59
N VAL A 223 1.46 -2.64 14.97
CA VAL A 223 0.38 -1.86 15.60
C VAL A 223 -0.14 -2.56 16.86
N LEU A 224 -0.39 -3.87 16.81
CA LEU A 224 -0.86 -4.65 17.96
C LEU A 224 0.17 -4.67 19.08
N LEU A 225 1.46 -4.75 18.75
CA LEU A 225 2.53 -4.66 19.73
C LEU A 225 2.50 -3.30 20.46
N ILE A 226 2.32 -2.19 19.73
CA ILE A 226 2.16 -0.86 20.33
C ILE A 226 0.94 -0.82 21.25
N VAL A 227 -0.20 -1.37 20.82
CA VAL A 227 -1.42 -1.47 21.64
C VAL A 227 -1.17 -2.29 22.91
N THR A 228 -0.48 -3.43 22.80
CA THR A 228 -0.13 -4.29 23.95
C THR A 228 0.78 -3.56 24.93
N LEU A 229 1.82 -2.85 24.45
CA LEU A 229 2.69 -2.05 25.30
C LEU A 229 1.91 -0.92 25.99
N GLY A 230 1.01 -0.25 25.25
CA GLY A 230 0.12 0.77 25.80
C GLY A 230 -0.80 0.23 26.90
N LYS A 231 -1.44 -0.93 26.68
CA LYS A 231 -2.25 -1.63 27.70
C LYS A 231 -1.41 -2.00 28.91
N SER A 232 -0.24 -2.59 28.71
CA SER A 232 0.66 -2.96 29.80
C SER A 232 1.06 -1.76 30.67
N PHE A 233 1.27 -0.59 30.05
CA PHE A 233 1.56 0.64 30.79
C PHE A 233 0.34 1.19 31.52
N PHE A 234 -0.85 1.12 30.93
CA PHE A 234 -2.10 1.49 31.59
C PHE A 234 -2.38 0.59 32.81
N ASP A 235 -2.16 -0.71 32.68
CA ASP A 235 -2.35 -1.68 33.77
C ASP A 235 -1.37 -1.43 34.90
N PHE A 236 -0.12 -1.11 34.56
CA PHE A 236 0.85 -0.65 35.54
C PHE A 236 0.34 0.57 36.32
N LYS A 237 -0.19 1.60 35.64
CA LYS A 237 -0.77 2.80 36.30
C LYS A 237 -1.91 2.45 37.27
N VAL A 238 -2.81 1.55 36.86
CA VAL A 238 -3.91 1.08 37.72
C VAL A 238 -3.35 0.35 38.94
N VAL A 239 -2.38 -0.54 38.76
CA VAL A 239 -1.75 -1.30 39.86
C VAL A 239 -1.08 -0.39 40.89
N ILE A 240 -0.45 0.70 40.46
CA ILE A 240 0.19 1.67 41.37
C ILE A 240 -0.77 2.78 41.85
N GLY A 241 -2.06 2.71 41.52
CA GLY A 241 -3.08 3.64 41.99
C GLY A 241 -3.06 5.03 41.34
N LEU A 242 -2.40 5.19 40.19
CA LEU A 242 -2.38 6.45 39.43
C LEU A 242 -3.57 6.61 38.48
N ASP A 243 -4.32 5.55 38.22
CA ASP A 243 -5.48 5.56 37.31
C ASP A 243 -6.51 4.52 37.75
N VAL A 244 -7.73 4.59 37.20
CA VAL A 244 -8.85 3.68 37.50
C VAL A 244 -9.13 2.76 36.31
N VAL A 245 -9.55 1.53 36.59
CA VAL A 245 -9.93 0.56 35.55
C VAL A 245 -11.03 1.13 34.64
N ASN A 246 -10.76 1.15 33.34
CA ASN A 246 -11.74 1.51 32.32
C ASN A 246 -12.20 0.25 31.57
N SER A 247 -13.29 -0.36 32.04
CA SER A 247 -13.80 -1.64 31.54
C SER A 247 -14.15 -1.62 30.04
N ALA A 248 -14.56 -0.47 29.51
CA ALA A 248 -14.85 -0.32 28.08
C ALA A 248 -13.55 -0.38 27.24
N ASN A 249 -12.50 0.32 27.69
CA ASN A 249 -11.19 0.28 27.03
C ASN A 249 -10.57 -1.12 27.12
N GLU A 250 -10.68 -1.79 28.26
CA GLU A 250 -10.22 -3.17 28.42
C GLU A 250 -10.91 -4.13 27.46
N TYR A 251 -12.23 -4.01 27.33
CA TYR A 251 -13.01 -4.82 26.40
C TYR A 251 -12.60 -4.57 24.94
N ILE A 252 -12.44 -3.32 24.52
CA ILE A 252 -12.02 -2.98 23.15
C ILE A 252 -10.61 -3.52 22.85
N ILE A 253 -9.67 -3.35 23.79
CA ILE A 253 -8.29 -3.86 23.64
C ILE A 253 -8.29 -5.39 23.56
N PHE A 254 -9.07 -6.06 24.42
CA PHE A 254 -9.26 -7.50 24.35
C PHE A 254 -9.82 -7.93 22.99
N LEU A 255 -10.82 -7.22 22.48
CA LEU A 255 -11.46 -7.50 21.20
C LEU A 255 -10.46 -7.35 20.04
N ILE A 256 -9.69 -6.26 20.02
CA ILE A 256 -8.67 -6.01 19.00
C ILE A 256 -7.51 -7.02 19.08
N LEU A 257 -7.06 -7.43 20.26
CA LEU A 257 -5.94 -8.36 20.39
C LEU A 257 -6.38 -9.81 20.14
N THR A 258 -7.43 -10.25 20.83
CA THR A 258 -7.83 -11.67 20.87
C THR A 258 -8.61 -12.07 19.62
N VAL A 259 -9.66 -11.30 19.28
CA VAL A 259 -10.54 -11.64 18.16
C VAL A 259 -9.79 -11.47 16.84
N PHE A 260 -9.02 -10.40 16.66
CA PHE A 260 -8.17 -10.26 15.48
C PHE A 260 -7.21 -11.44 15.33
N THR A 261 -6.51 -11.83 16.40
CA THR A 261 -5.52 -12.92 16.32
C THR A 261 -6.19 -14.24 15.94
N ALA A 262 -7.39 -14.51 16.46
CA ALA A 262 -8.17 -15.69 16.09
C ALA A 262 -8.59 -15.65 14.61
N VAL A 263 -9.14 -14.52 14.15
CA VAL A 263 -9.57 -14.32 12.74
C VAL A 263 -8.37 -14.40 11.80
N ASP A 264 -7.25 -13.76 12.14
CA ASP A 264 -6.01 -13.82 11.35
C ASP A 264 -5.49 -15.25 11.22
N ARG A 265 -5.47 -16.03 12.31
CA ARG A 265 -5.07 -17.44 12.25
C ARG A 265 -6.02 -18.28 11.39
N LEU A 266 -7.33 -18.06 11.53
CA LEU A 266 -8.33 -18.76 10.73
C LEU A 266 -8.15 -18.46 9.24
N LEU A 267 -8.09 -17.17 8.87
CA LEU A 267 -7.89 -16.75 7.49
C LEU A 267 -6.56 -17.25 6.94
N LYS A 268 -5.47 -17.20 7.72
CA LYS A 268 -4.19 -17.77 7.31
C LYS A 268 -4.33 -19.25 6.94
N SER A 269 -4.96 -20.04 7.81
CA SER A 269 -5.17 -21.47 7.58
C SER A 269 -5.95 -21.73 6.29
N ILE A 270 -7.03 -20.98 6.06
CA ILE A 270 -7.85 -21.08 4.84
C ILE A 270 -7.02 -20.74 3.59
N PHE A 271 -6.26 -19.64 3.62
CA PHE A 271 -5.46 -19.19 2.48
C PHE A 271 -4.29 -20.15 2.19
N ASP A 272 -3.63 -20.67 3.22
CA ASP A 272 -2.56 -21.65 3.10
C ASP A 272 -3.11 -22.98 2.50
N HIS A 273 -4.29 -23.42 2.94
CA HIS A 273 -4.97 -24.58 2.38
C HIS A 273 -5.39 -24.38 0.92
N LEU A 274 -5.95 -23.20 0.58
CA LEU A 274 -6.27 -22.86 -0.81
C LEU A 274 -5.04 -22.87 -1.71
N LYS A 275 -3.89 -22.43 -1.21
CA LYS A 275 -2.63 -22.43 -1.93
C LYS A 275 -2.14 -23.86 -2.18
N SER A 276 -2.09 -24.69 -1.14
CA SER A 276 -1.65 -26.10 -1.27
C SER A 276 -2.52 -26.87 -2.26
N PHE A 277 -3.85 -26.65 -2.22
CA PHE A 277 -4.78 -27.25 -3.17
C PHE A 277 -4.51 -26.82 -4.63
N LYS A 278 -4.25 -25.53 -4.86
CA LYS A 278 -3.90 -25.01 -6.20
C LYS A 278 -2.58 -25.59 -6.71
N GLU A 279 -1.58 -25.73 -5.85
CA GLU A 279 -0.28 -26.31 -6.18
C GLU A 279 -0.40 -27.80 -6.54
N GLN A 280 -1.13 -28.58 -5.75
CA GLN A 280 -1.42 -29.99 -6.05
C GLN A 280 -2.16 -30.15 -7.39
N LYS A 281 -3.12 -29.27 -7.70
CA LYS A 281 -3.85 -29.29 -8.99
C LYS A 281 -2.90 -28.98 -10.16
N LYS A 282 -2.01 -27.99 -10.02
CA LYS A 282 -0.98 -27.67 -11.02
C LYS A 282 -0.03 -28.85 -11.24
N GLU A 283 0.42 -29.49 -10.18
CA GLU A 283 1.34 -30.63 -10.27
C GLU A 283 0.69 -31.85 -10.93
N LYS A 284 -0.56 -32.17 -10.57
CA LYS A 284 -1.38 -33.20 -11.25
C LYS A 284 -1.55 -32.90 -12.74
N SER A 285 -1.75 -31.63 -13.12
CA SER A 285 -1.85 -31.22 -14.51
C SER A 285 -0.53 -31.37 -15.29
N LYS A 286 0.62 -31.04 -14.66
CA LYS A 286 1.96 -31.24 -15.23
C LYS A 286 2.24 -32.74 -15.43
N LYS A 287 2.00 -33.57 -14.41
CA LYS A 287 2.13 -35.04 -14.49
C LYS A 287 1.28 -35.63 -15.63
N ARG A 288 0.03 -35.17 -15.80
CA ARG A 288 -0.85 -35.58 -16.93
C ARG A 288 -0.28 -35.17 -18.30
N LYS A 289 0.25 -33.95 -18.46
CA LYS A 289 0.90 -33.50 -19.71
C LYS A 289 2.15 -34.31 -20.03
N THR A 290 2.99 -34.60 -19.02
CA THR A 290 4.19 -35.43 -19.19
C THR A 290 3.86 -36.86 -19.58
N ASN A 291 2.84 -37.47 -18.96
CA ASN A 291 2.40 -38.82 -19.30
C ASN A 291 1.77 -38.89 -20.70
N ARG A 292 1.01 -37.87 -21.12
CA ARG A 292 0.53 -37.78 -22.52
C ARG A 292 1.69 -37.69 -23.52
N ARG A 293 2.71 -36.87 -23.24
CA ARG A 293 3.92 -36.77 -24.10
C ARG A 293 4.70 -38.09 -24.17
N LYS A 294 4.84 -38.82 -23.06
CA LYS A 294 5.47 -40.15 -23.03
C LYS A 294 4.68 -41.17 -23.86
N LYS A 295 3.35 -41.21 -23.73
CA LYS A 295 2.48 -42.08 -24.55
C LYS A 295 2.51 -41.72 -26.04
N LEU A 296 2.61 -40.44 -26.40
CA LEU A 296 2.79 -40.00 -27.79
C LEU A 296 4.13 -40.44 -28.37
N LYS A 297 5.23 -40.36 -27.61
CA LYS A 297 6.55 -40.84 -28.06
C LYS A 297 6.61 -42.36 -28.23
N GLN A 298 5.87 -43.14 -27.43
CA GLN A 298 5.77 -44.60 -27.59
C GLN A 298 4.89 -45.02 -28.79
N LYS A 299 3.95 -44.16 -29.22
CA LYS A 299 3.09 -44.43 -30.40
C LYS A 299 3.73 -44.08 -31.74
N ILE A 300 4.89 -43.42 -31.77
CA ILE A 300 5.66 -43.18 -33.00
C ILE A 300 6.65 -44.35 -33.11
N PRO A 301 6.46 -45.32 -34.02
CA PRO A 301 7.47 -46.34 -34.24
C PRO A 301 8.70 -45.66 -34.85
N LEU A 302 9.89 -46.00 -34.35
CA LEU A 302 11.14 -45.72 -35.05
C LEU A 302 11.10 -46.38 -36.43
N LYS A 303 10.70 -45.63 -37.47
CA LYS A 303 10.91 -46.03 -38.86
C LYS A 303 12.01 -45.16 -39.48
N SER A 304 13.01 -45.86 -40.02
CA SER A 304 14.21 -45.43 -40.77
C SER A 304 15.22 -44.63 -39.92
N LYS A 305 16.39 -45.15 -39.49
CA LYS A 305 17.46 -45.86 -40.22
C LYS A 305 17.74 -45.29 -41.62
N ALA A 306 18.87 -44.58 -41.68
CA ALA A 306 19.75 -44.34 -42.83
C ALA A 306 19.22 -43.46 -43.98
N ALA A 307 19.57 -42.17 -43.94
CA ALA A 307 19.92 -41.44 -45.14
C ALA A 307 21.24 -40.70 -44.89
N LYS A 308 22.32 -41.16 -45.53
CA LYS A 308 23.64 -40.49 -45.54
C LYS A 308 23.47 -39.03 -46.02
N PRO A 309 24.19 -38.05 -45.47
CA PRO A 309 24.17 -36.70 -46.01
C PRO A 309 24.84 -36.71 -47.38
N ARG A 310 24.09 -36.29 -48.40
CA ARG A 310 24.57 -36.10 -49.77
C ARG A 310 25.58 -34.93 -49.74
N LYS A 311 26.88 -35.21 -49.96
CA LYS A 311 27.92 -34.19 -50.15
C LYS A 311 27.51 -33.29 -51.32
N ARG A 312 27.28 -32.00 -51.08
CA ARG A 312 27.20 -30.99 -52.14
C ARG A 312 28.62 -30.65 -52.59
N THR A 313 28.97 -31.13 -53.78
CA THR A 313 30.12 -30.64 -54.56
C THR A 313 29.85 -29.19 -54.95
N LYS A 314 30.77 -28.28 -54.57
CA LYS A 314 30.88 -26.94 -55.13
C LYS A 314 31.36 -27.06 -56.57
N ILE A 315 30.53 -26.67 -57.54
CA ILE A 315 30.99 -26.42 -58.90
C ILE A 315 31.47 -24.97 -58.95
N LYS A 316 32.75 -24.82 -59.32
CA LYS A 316 33.44 -23.57 -59.66
C LYS A 316 33.13 -23.18 -61.12
N GLY A 317 33.11 -21.87 -61.37
CA GLY A 317 33.21 -21.27 -62.71
C GLY A 317 31.86 -20.84 -63.28
N ARG A 318 31.73 -19.71 -63.98
CA ARG A 318 32.72 -18.77 -64.53
C ARG A 318 31.97 -17.47 -64.87
N THR A 319 32.68 -16.36 -64.76
CA THR A 319 32.39 -15.06 -65.40
C THR A 319 32.08 -15.22 -66.90
N ILE A 320 31.14 -14.42 -67.42
CA ILE A 320 31.37 -13.21 -68.23
C ILE A 320 30.26 -12.21 -67.85
#